data_AF-I4W646-F1
#
_entry.id   AF-I4W646-F1
#
_cell.length_a   1.000
_cell.length_b   1.000
_cell.length_c   1.000
_cell.angle_alpha   90.00
_cell.angle_beta   90.00
_cell.angle_gamma   90.00
#
_symmetry.space_group_name_H-M   'P 1'
#
loop_
_entity.id
_entity.type
_entity.pdbx_description
1 polymer ?
#
loop_
_entity_poly.entity_id
_entity_poly.type
_entity_poly.pdbx_seq_one_letter_code
_entity_poly.pdbx_strand_id
1 'polypeptide(L)'
;MSDPVTLLADRIDAVLPQTQCEQCGYHGCRPYAEAIARDEAPINRCPPGGAAGIEKLATLLDRPALPLDPDCGIEHPRMLARIVEADCIGCTKCIQACPVDAIIGASKLMHTVVADDCTGCELCVPACPVDCIVLEPMPPAQIDVAHADAAREHFRRRESRLERQRAERETELAARKLAVEAAAGPVNPVQAALARARAKQQEPKP
;
A
#
# COMPACT_ATOMS: atom_id res chain seq x y z
N MET A 1 -0.89 18.38 -23.50
CA MET A 1 0.49 18.05 -23.93
C MET A 1 1.19 17.53 -22.69
N SER A 2 1.63 16.27 -22.69
CA SER A 2 2.30 15.69 -21.51
C SER A 2 3.66 16.37 -21.30
N ASP A 3 3.96 16.71 -20.06
CA ASP A 3 5.25 17.28 -19.63
C ASP A 3 6.40 16.28 -19.94
N PRO A 4 7.55 16.74 -20.49
CA PRO A 4 8.74 15.91 -20.68
C PRO A 4 9.11 15.03 -19.48
N VAL A 5 8.95 15.54 -18.25
CA VAL A 5 9.23 14.77 -17.02
C VAL A 5 8.27 13.59 -16.89
N THR A 6 6.98 13.79 -17.20
CA THR A 6 5.98 12.72 -17.16
C THR A 6 6.29 11.63 -18.19
N LEU A 7 6.69 12.00 -19.41
CA LEU A 7 7.06 11.02 -20.45
C LEU A 7 8.30 10.20 -20.06
N LEU A 8 9.28 10.82 -19.40
CA LEU A 8 10.45 10.11 -18.90
C LEU A 8 10.08 9.16 -17.75
N ALA A 9 9.25 9.62 -16.82
CA ALA A 9 8.74 8.78 -15.73
C ALA A 9 7.96 7.56 -16.26
N ASP A 10 7.17 7.71 -17.33
CA ASP A 10 6.47 6.59 -17.97
C ASP A 10 7.44 5.53 -18.51
N ARG A 11 8.56 5.96 -19.11
CA ARG A 11 9.61 5.05 -19.62
C ARG A 11 10.36 4.34 -18.49
N ILE A 12 10.65 5.05 -17.39
CA ILE A 12 11.28 4.47 -16.20
C ILE A 12 10.34 3.47 -15.53
N ASP A 13 9.07 3.83 -15.33
CA ASP A 13 8.04 2.96 -14.75
C ASP A 13 7.89 1.66 -15.53
N ALA A 14 7.98 1.71 -16.87
CA ALA A 14 7.96 0.51 -17.73
C ALA A 14 9.18 -0.42 -17.56
N VAL A 15 10.32 0.09 -17.06
CA VAL A 15 11.53 -0.70 -16.78
C VAL A 15 11.49 -1.36 -15.40
N LEU A 16 10.82 -0.73 -14.43
CA LEU A 16 10.74 -1.21 -13.06
C LEU A 16 10.01 -2.57 -12.97
N PRO A 17 10.33 -3.42 -11.98
CA PRO A 17 9.80 -4.77 -11.88
C PRO A 17 8.31 -4.83 -11.48
N GLN A 18 7.70 -3.69 -11.16
CA GLN A 18 6.28 -3.54 -10.78
C GLN A 18 5.85 -4.40 -9.59
N THR A 19 6.77 -4.67 -8.65
CA THR A 19 6.43 -5.43 -7.43
C THR A 19 5.58 -4.66 -6.44
N GLN A 20 5.64 -3.32 -6.46
CA GLN A 20 4.95 -2.43 -5.52
C GLN A 20 5.30 -2.70 -4.04
N CYS A 21 6.52 -3.16 -3.77
CA CYS A 21 6.97 -3.60 -2.44
C CYS A 21 7.45 -2.49 -1.50
N GLU A 22 7.61 -1.26 -2.00
CA GLU A 22 8.06 -0.09 -1.24
C GLU A 22 9.47 -0.18 -0.62
N GLN A 23 10.27 -1.18 -0.96
CA GLN A 23 11.65 -1.33 -0.46
C GLN A 23 12.57 -0.13 -0.81
N CYS A 24 12.23 0.61 -1.87
CA CYS A 24 12.91 1.86 -2.25
C CYS A 24 12.48 3.08 -1.42
N GLY A 25 11.49 2.94 -0.54
CA GLY A 25 10.90 4.03 0.26
C GLY A 25 9.78 4.80 -0.43
N TYR A 26 9.28 4.34 -1.57
CA TYR A 26 8.16 4.95 -2.30
C TYR A 26 6.94 4.04 -2.30
N HIS A 27 5.74 4.64 -2.20
CA HIS A 27 4.46 3.93 -2.27
C HIS A 27 4.15 3.52 -3.72
N GLY A 28 4.77 2.43 -4.15
CA GLY A 28 4.69 1.89 -5.50
C GLY A 28 5.84 2.33 -6.43
N CYS A 29 5.88 1.71 -7.61
CA CYS A 29 6.93 1.92 -8.60
C CYS A 29 6.83 3.29 -9.30
N ARG A 30 5.60 3.79 -9.52
CA ARG A 30 5.37 5.06 -10.22
C ARG A 30 6.01 6.26 -9.51
N PRO A 31 5.82 6.49 -8.19
CA PRO A 31 6.47 7.62 -7.51
C PRO A 31 7.99 7.54 -7.53
N TYR A 32 8.58 6.33 -7.46
CA TYR A 32 10.02 6.15 -7.62
C TYR A 32 10.49 6.51 -9.03
N ALA A 33 9.76 6.08 -10.06
CA ALA A 33 10.04 6.44 -11.44
C ALA A 33 10.00 7.96 -11.68
N GLU A 34 9.04 8.64 -11.07
CA GLU A 34 8.93 10.10 -11.13
C GLU A 34 10.08 10.80 -10.39
N ALA A 35 10.47 10.30 -9.22
CA ALA A 35 11.62 10.84 -8.49
C ALA A 35 12.92 10.69 -9.29
N ILE A 36 13.13 9.54 -9.96
CA ILE A 36 14.27 9.36 -10.88
C ILE A 36 14.18 10.36 -12.05
N ALA A 37 13.00 10.52 -12.65
CA ALA A 37 12.80 11.44 -13.78
C ALA A 37 13.08 12.90 -13.42
N ARG A 38 12.86 13.28 -12.15
CA ARG A 38 13.16 14.61 -11.58
C ARG A 38 14.58 14.74 -11.03
N ASP A 39 15.39 13.68 -11.10
CA ASP A 39 16.73 13.63 -10.50
C ASP A 39 16.74 13.74 -8.95
N GLU A 40 15.62 13.40 -8.32
CA GLU A 40 15.41 13.45 -6.86
C GLU A 40 15.76 12.11 -6.18
N ALA A 41 15.96 11.04 -6.96
CA ALA A 41 16.32 9.73 -6.45
C ALA A 41 17.33 9.02 -7.37
N PRO A 42 18.29 8.25 -6.80
CA PRO A 42 19.23 7.48 -7.59
C PRO A 42 18.57 6.21 -8.15
N ILE A 43 19.16 5.67 -9.22
CA ILE A 43 18.60 4.55 -10.02
C ILE A 43 18.77 3.16 -9.37
N ASN A 44 19.47 3.08 -8.24
CA ASN A 44 19.94 1.85 -7.59
C ASN A 44 19.20 1.49 -6.31
N ARG A 45 17.96 1.96 -6.12
CA ARG A 45 17.21 1.75 -4.87
C ARG A 45 16.16 0.66 -4.95
N CYS A 46 16.12 -0.13 -6.03
CA CYS A 46 15.12 -1.19 -6.24
C CYS A 46 15.75 -2.59 -6.13
N PRO A 47 15.76 -3.22 -4.93
CA PRO A 47 16.29 -4.57 -4.77
C PRO A 47 15.63 -5.63 -5.66
N PRO A 48 14.30 -5.63 -5.89
CA PRO A 48 13.68 -6.59 -6.81
C PRO A 48 14.03 -6.35 -8.29
N GLY A 49 14.48 -5.14 -8.62
CA GLY A 49 15.02 -4.81 -9.93
C GLY A 49 16.45 -5.32 -10.10
N GLY A 50 17.21 -5.35 -9.00
CA GLY A 50 18.56 -5.91 -8.96
C GLY A 50 19.54 -5.21 -9.90
N ALA A 51 20.69 -5.82 -10.12
CA ALA A 51 21.69 -5.30 -11.05
C ALA A 51 21.12 -5.13 -12.47
N ALA A 52 20.32 -6.08 -12.94
CA ALA A 52 19.73 -6.04 -14.28
C ALA A 52 18.77 -4.85 -14.49
N GLY A 53 17.99 -4.50 -13.48
CA GLY A 53 17.12 -3.32 -13.50
C GLY A 53 17.91 -2.02 -13.51
N ILE A 54 18.98 -1.94 -12.69
CA ILE A 54 19.86 -0.78 -12.63
C ILE A 54 20.53 -0.53 -13.98
N GLU A 55 21.06 -1.57 -14.63
CA GLU A 55 21.67 -1.46 -15.96
C GLU A 55 20.70 -0.95 -17.03
N LYS A 56 19.44 -1.41 -17.00
CA LYS A 56 18.39 -0.91 -17.90
C LYS A 56 18.09 0.56 -17.67
N LEU A 57 18.02 1.00 -16.40
CA LEU A 57 17.80 2.40 -16.04
C LEU A 57 18.99 3.28 -16.42
N ALA A 58 20.22 2.82 -16.15
CA ALA A 58 21.46 3.47 -16.54
C ALA A 58 21.52 3.71 -18.04
N THR A 59 21.22 2.67 -18.83
CA THR A 59 21.13 2.76 -20.31
C THR A 59 20.02 3.73 -20.75
N LEU A 60 18.84 3.66 -20.13
CA LEU A 60 17.70 4.51 -20.47
C LEU A 60 17.99 6.01 -20.26
N LEU A 61 18.76 6.32 -19.22
CA LEU A 61 19.04 7.68 -18.75
C LEU A 61 20.40 8.23 -19.21
N ASP A 62 21.19 7.42 -19.91
CA ASP A 62 22.58 7.71 -20.29
C ASP A 62 23.45 8.08 -19.08
N ARG A 63 23.43 7.21 -18.07
CA ARG A 63 24.14 7.38 -16.79
C ARG A 63 24.96 6.13 -16.47
N PRO A 64 26.05 6.24 -15.69
CA PRO A 64 26.76 5.07 -15.21
C PRO A 64 25.88 4.23 -14.28
N ALA A 65 25.98 2.90 -14.40
CA ALA A 65 25.37 1.98 -13.44
C ALA A 65 26.02 2.13 -12.06
N LEU A 66 25.21 1.95 -11.03
CA LEU A 66 25.61 2.01 -9.62
C LEU A 66 25.39 0.63 -8.97
N PRO A 67 26.16 0.26 -7.94
CA PRO A 67 25.81 -0.90 -7.12
C PRO A 67 24.46 -0.69 -6.43
N LEU A 68 23.70 -1.75 -6.16
CA LEU A 68 22.46 -1.65 -5.39
C LEU A 68 22.71 -0.94 -4.06
N ASP A 69 21.82 0.01 -3.72
CA ASP A 69 21.85 0.74 -2.46
C ASP A 69 21.60 -0.23 -1.30
N PRO A 70 22.59 -0.45 -0.39
CA PRO A 70 22.45 -1.39 0.70
C PRO A 70 21.38 -0.98 1.72
N ASP A 71 21.02 0.30 1.78
CA ASP A 71 19.96 0.78 2.69
C ASP A 71 18.57 0.31 2.25
N CYS A 72 18.41 -0.09 0.98
CA CYS A 72 17.17 -0.64 0.45
C CYS A 72 17.09 -2.17 0.58
N GLY A 73 18.20 -2.84 0.93
CA GLY A 73 18.28 -4.29 1.10
C GLY A 73 19.18 -4.97 0.08
N ILE A 74 18.95 -6.27 -0.14
CA ILE A 74 19.74 -7.12 -1.03
C ILE A 74 18.89 -7.65 -2.17
N GLU A 75 19.53 -7.87 -3.33
CA GLU A 75 18.90 -8.58 -4.45
C GLU A 75 18.68 -10.04 -4.07
N HIS A 76 17.45 -10.52 -4.23
CA HIS A 76 17.08 -11.92 -4.04
C HIS A 76 16.10 -12.38 -5.12
N PRO A 77 16.00 -13.70 -5.38
CA PRO A 77 14.98 -14.23 -6.27
C PRO A 77 13.58 -13.83 -5.81
N ARG A 78 12.67 -13.55 -6.75
CA ARG A 78 11.28 -13.27 -6.41
C ARG A 78 10.62 -14.51 -5.82
N MET A 79 9.88 -14.31 -4.75
CA MET A 79 9.17 -15.37 -4.04
C MET A 79 7.66 -15.17 -4.18
N LEU A 80 6.94 -16.24 -4.49
CA LEU A 80 5.50 -16.29 -4.53
C LEU A 80 4.95 -16.61 -3.14
N ALA A 81 3.98 -15.83 -2.69
CA ALA A 81 3.30 -16.07 -1.43
C ALA A 81 2.20 -17.13 -1.59
N ARG A 82 2.07 -18.01 -0.60
CA ARG A 82 0.97 -18.97 -0.50
C ARG A 82 0.46 -18.99 0.93
N ILE A 83 -0.86 -19.06 1.05
CA ILE A 83 -1.52 -19.18 2.35
C ILE A 83 -1.70 -20.66 2.66
N VAL A 84 -1.22 -21.09 3.83
CA VAL A 84 -1.52 -22.41 4.40
C VAL A 84 -2.95 -22.36 4.89
N GLU A 85 -3.85 -22.90 4.07
CA GLU A 85 -5.28 -22.73 4.29
C GLU A 85 -5.72 -23.29 5.65
N ALA A 86 -5.21 -24.44 6.07
CA ALA A 86 -5.59 -25.03 7.36
C ALA A 86 -5.42 -24.09 8.59
N ASP A 87 -4.50 -23.13 8.51
CA ASP A 87 -4.15 -22.24 9.62
C ASP A 87 -4.78 -20.84 9.50
N CYS A 88 -5.39 -20.50 8.35
CA CYS A 88 -5.92 -19.17 8.13
C CYS A 88 -7.23 -18.94 8.89
N ILE A 89 -7.27 -17.86 9.67
CA ILE A 89 -8.43 -17.48 10.49
C ILE A 89 -9.39 -16.48 9.81
N GLY A 90 -9.17 -16.13 8.54
CA GLY A 90 -10.06 -15.20 7.83
C GLY A 90 -10.03 -13.75 8.35
N CYS A 91 -8.87 -13.24 8.80
CA CYS A 91 -8.74 -11.89 9.40
C CYS A 91 -8.68 -10.71 8.41
N THR A 92 -8.49 -10.97 7.11
CA THR A 92 -8.41 -10.00 5.99
C THR A 92 -7.20 -9.05 5.96
N LYS A 93 -6.29 -9.11 6.94
CA LYS A 93 -5.10 -8.23 6.96
C LYS A 93 -4.17 -8.43 5.74
N CYS A 94 -4.03 -9.66 5.26
CA CYS A 94 -3.26 -9.95 4.05
C CYS A 94 -3.87 -9.30 2.80
N ILE A 95 -5.21 -9.29 2.65
CA ILE A 95 -5.92 -8.59 1.56
C ILE A 95 -5.69 -7.07 1.64
N GLN A 96 -5.62 -6.52 2.85
CA GLN A 96 -5.34 -5.10 3.06
C GLN A 96 -3.87 -4.75 2.76
N ALA A 97 -2.94 -5.68 2.99
CA ALA A 97 -1.53 -5.50 2.70
C ALA A 97 -1.16 -5.76 1.22
N CYS A 98 -1.92 -6.57 0.50
CA CYS A 98 -1.61 -6.91 -0.89
C CYS A 98 -1.83 -5.68 -1.80
N PRO A 99 -0.76 -5.16 -2.45
CA PRO A 99 -0.85 -3.93 -3.25
C PRO A 99 -1.54 -4.18 -4.60
N VAL A 100 -1.58 -5.42 -5.06
CA VAL A 100 -2.12 -5.79 -6.40
C VAL A 100 -3.39 -6.62 -6.33
N ASP A 101 -4.04 -6.72 -5.16
CA ASP A 101 -5.26 -7.53 -4.96
C ASP A 101 -5.13 -9.02 -5.32
N ALA A 102 -3.93 -9.59 -5.29
CA ALA A 102 -3.68 -11.01 -5.59
C ALA A 102 -4.19 -11.99 -4.52
N ILE A 103 -4.85 -11.51 -3.46
CA ILE A 103 -5.37 -12.36 -2.37
C ILE A 103 -6.88 -12.28 -2.36
N ILE A 104 -7.53 -13.43 -2.45
CA ILE A 104 -9.00 -13.56 -2.46
C ILE A 104 -9.50 -14.24 -1.19
N GLY A 105 -10.74 -13.94 -0.82
CA GLY A 105 -11.47 -14.50 0.32
C GLY A 105 -12.31 -13.44 1.00
N ALA A 106 -12.76 -13.71 2.23
CA ALA A 106 -13.62 -12.77 2.97
C ALA A 106 -13.42 -12.92 4.48
N SER A 107 -14.01 -11.98 5.23
CA SER A 107 -13.98 -12.05 6.69
C SER A 107 -14.54 -13.37 7.20
N LYS A 108 -13.77 -14.04 8.07
CA LYS A 108 -14.10 -15.35 8.66
C LYS A 108 -14.16 -16.50 7.65
N LEU A 109 -13.68 -16.30 6.43
CA LEU A 109 -13.52 -17.34 5.42
C LEU A 109 -12.04 -17.49 5.05
N MET A 110 -11.73 -18.63 4.43
CA MET A 110 -10.40 -18.94 3.95
C MET A 110 -9.90 -17.89 2.96
N HIS A 111 -8.62 -17.55 3.04
CA HIS A 111 -7.96 -16.72 2.05
C HIS A 111 -7.00 -17.58 1.22
N THR A 112 -6.83 -17.23 -0.05
CA THR A 112 -5.86 -17.87 -0.94
C THR A 112 -5.22 -16.85 -1.87
N VAL A 113 -4.02 -17.15 -2.35
CA VAL A 113 -3.26 -16.28 -3.25
C VAL A 113 -3.50 -16.74 -4.69
N VAL A 114 -3.92 -15.81 -5.55
CA VAL A 114 -3.93 -16.00 -7.00
C VAL A 114 -2.48 -15.90 -7.47
N ALA A 115 -1.88 -17.06 -7.71
CA ALA A 115 -0.45 -17.18 -8.04
C ALA A 115 -0.04 -16.26 -9.20
N ASP A 116 -0.85 -16.22 -10.26
CA ASP A 116 -0.59 -15.46 -11.49
C ASP A 116 -0.55 -13.94 -11.28
N ASP A 117 -1.27 -13.43 -10.27
CA ASP A 117 -1.32 -12.00 -9.93
C ASP A 117 -0.30 -11.62 -8.86
N CYS A 118 0.32 -12.61 -8.19
CA CYS A 118 1.25 -12.36 -7.10
C CYS A 118 2.57 -11.79 -7.63
N THR A 119 2.95 -10.61 -7.17
CA THR A 119 4.21 -9.97 -7.58
C THR A 119 5.43 -10.38 -6.76
N GLY A 120 5.23 -11.10 -5.67
CA GLY A 120 6.28 -11.40 -4.69
C GLY A 120 6.76 -10.17 -3.92
N CYS A 121 5.85 -9.25 -3.58
CA CYS A 121 6.16 -8.08 -2.74
C CYS A 121 6.36 -8.40 -1.26
N GLU A 122 5.94 -9.59 -0.81
CA GLU A 122 6.05 -10.11 0.56
C GLU A 122 5.36 -9.29 1.67
N LEU A 123 4.69 -8.17 1.34
CA LEU A 123 3.98 -7.31 2.30
C LEU A 123 2.92 -8.04 3.13
N CYS A 124 2.36 -9.13 2.60
CA CYS A 124 1.36 -9.93 3.30
C CYS A 124 1.93 -10.78 4.45
N VAL A 125 3.20 -11.18 4.38
CA VAL A 125 3.85 -12.05 5.36
C VAL A 125 3.79 -11.43 6.77
N PRO A 126 4.34 -10.22 7.01
CA PRO A 126 4.27 -9.60 8.34
C PRO A 126 2.85 -9.15 8.73
N ALA A 127 1.92 -9.05 7.78
CA ALA A 127 0.54 -8.68 8.06
C ALA A 127 -0.29 -9.84 8.65
N CYS A 128 0.15 -11.08 8.46
CA CYS A 128 -0.57 -12.27 8.90
C CYS A 128 -0.39 -12.49 10.42
N PRO A 129 -1.45 -12.41 11.25
CA PRO A 129 -1.32 -12.52 12.70
C PRO A 129 -1.14 -13.95 13.22
N VAL A 130 -1.21 -14.95 12.33
CA VAL A 130 -1.08 -16.38 12.65
C VAL A 130 0.02 -17.04 11.83
N ASP A 131 0.86 -16.24 11.15
CA ASP A 131 2.03 -16.69 10.38
C ASP A 131 1.77 -17.83 9.38
N CYS A 132 0.54 -17.94 8.85
CA CYS A 132 0.14 -18.97 7.88
C CYS A 132 0.59 -18.70 6.43
N ILE A 133 1.47 -17.72 6.18
CA ILE A 133 1.92 -17.39 4.82
C ILE A 133 3.36 -17.87 4.63
N VAL A 134 3.55 -18.68 3.59
CA VAL A 134 4.84 -19.25 3.21
C VAL A 134 5.26 -18.74 1.84
N LEU A 135 6.57 -18.71 1.60
CA LEU A 135 7.18 -18.21 0.38
C LEU A 135 7.78 -19.37 -0.41
N GLU A 136 7.46 -19.41 -1.70
CA GLU A 136 8.01 -20.37 -2.67
C GLU A 136 8.71 -19.64 -3.81
N PRO A 137 9.72 -20.23 -4.47
CA PRO A 137 10.34 -19.60 -5.63
C PRO A 137 9.31 -19.31 -6.73
N MET A 138 9.27 -18.07 -7.22
CA MET A 138 8.41 -17.73 -8.35
C MET A 138 8.94 -18.40 -9.63
N PRO A 139 8.06 -19.00 -10.46
CA PRO A 139 8.49 -19.55 -11.75
C PRO A 139 9.14 -18.48 -12.62
N PRO A 140 10.34 -18.70 -13.19
CA PRO A 140 11.00 -17.71 -14.02
C PRO A 140 10.16 -17.25 -15.23
N ALA A 141 9.31 -18.14 -15.75
CA ALA A 141 8.40 -17.83 -16.85
C ALA A 141 7.32 -16.79 -16.49
N GLN A 142 7.01 -16.64 -15.20
CA GLN A 142 6.07 -15.62 -14.71
C GLN A 142 6.77 -14.25 -14.54
N ILE A 143 8.10 -14.20 -14.53
CA ILE A 143 8.87 -12.96 -14.35
C ILE A 143 9.09 -12.31 -15.72
N ASP A 144 8.02 -11.81 -16.32
CA ASP A 144 8.06 -11.16 -17.62
C ASP A 144 7.41 -9.76 -17.62
N VAL A 145 7.43 -9.11 -18.78
CA VAL A 145 6.87 -7.77 -18.96
C VAL A 145 5.34 -7.80 -18.84
N ALA A 146 4.68 -8.87 -19.28
CA ALA A 146 3.23 -8.98 -19.25
C ALA A 146 2.70 -9.04 -17.82
N HIS A 147 3.33 -9.83 -16.95
CA HIS A 147 3.03 -9.88 -15.52
C HIS A 147 3.34 -8.55 -14.84
N ALA A 148 4.47 -7.90 -15.15
CA ALA A 148 4.77 -6.58 -14.60
C ALA A 148 3.73 -5.52 -15.00
N ASP A 149 3.30 -5.51 -16.26
CA ASP A 149 2.27 -4.61 -16.77
C ASP A 149 0.91 -4.88 -16.13
N ALA A 150 0.53 -6.15 -15.97
CA ALA A 150 -0.68 -6.55 -15.26
C ALA A 150 -0.63 -6.07 -13.80
N ALA A 151 0.46 -6.36 -13.07
CA ALA A 151 0.66 -5.93 -11.70
C ALA A 151 0.53 -4.41 -11.52
N ARG A 152 1.10 -3.64 -12.45
CA ARG A 152 0.95 -2.19 -12.49
C ARG A 152 -0.52 -1.75 -12.62
N GLU A 153 -1.29 -2.39 -13.48
CA GLU A 153 -2.70 -2.10 -13.66
C GLU A 153 -3.54 -2.53 -12.45
N HIS A 154 -3.24 -3.68 -11.84
CA HIS A 154 -3.87 -4.12 -10.60
C HIS A 154 -3.65 -3.12 -9.46
N PHE A 155 -2.41 -2.66 -9.29
CA PHE A 155 -2.07 -1.62 -8.31
C PHE A 155 -2.86 -0.33 -8.54
N ARG A 156 -2.86 0.19 -9.77
CA ARG A 156 -3.60 1.42 -10.12
C ARG A 156 -5.11 1.30 -9.84
N ARG A 157 -5.71 0.15 -10.18
CA ARG A 157 -7.12 -0.12 -9.91
C ARG A 157 -7.42 -0.19 -8.41
N ARG A 158 -6.52 -0.79 -7.62
CA ARG A 158 -6.64 -0.82 -6.16
C ARG A 158 -6.58 0.58 -5.58
N GLU A 159 -5.58 1.37 -5.95
CA GLU A 159 -5.39 2.73 -5.41
C GLU A 159 -6.61 3.61 -5.70
N SER A 160 -7.10 3.63 -6.95
CA SER A 160 -8.31 4.36 -7.31
C SER A 160 -9.53 3.93 -6.49
N ARG A 161 -9.66 2.63 -6.20
CA ARG A 161 -10.74 2.11 -5.35
C ARG A 161 -10.59 2.58 -3.89
N LEU A 162 -9.38 2.52 -3.33
CA LEU A 162 -9.12 2.93 -1.95
C LEU A 162 -9.28 4.45 -1.75
N GLU A 163 -8.85 5.25 -2.72
CA GLU A 163 -9.05 6.70 -2.73
C GLU A 163 -10.53 7.05 -2.72
N ARG A 164 -11.33 6.43 -3.59
CA ARG A 164 -12.78 6.62 -3.62
C ARG A 164 -13.43 6.25 -2.28
N GLN A 165 -13.08 5.10 -1.72
CA GLN A 165 -13.62 4.66 -0.41
C GLN A 165 -13.23 5.62 0.72
N ARG A 166 -12.01 6.16 0.70
CA ARG A 166 -11.54 7.14 1.68
C ARG A 166 -12.34 8.44 1.58
N ALA A 167 -12.51 8.97 0.37
CA ALA A 167 -13.28 10.19 0.13
C ALA A 167 -14.76 10.05 0.53
N GLU A 168 -15.38 8.90 0.23
CA GLU A 168 -16.75 8.57 0.65
C GLU A 168 -16.87 8.55 2.18
N ARG A 169 -15.95 7.84 2.85
CA ARG A 169 -15.93 7.75 4.32
C ARG A 169 -15.68 9.10 4.99
N GLU A 170 -14.78 9.92 4.45
CA GLU A 170 -14.51 11.28 4.95
C GLU A 170 -15.77 12.15 4.83
N THR A 171 -16.48 12.06 3.71
CA THR A 171 -17.75 12.76 3.49
C THR A 171 -18.82 12.31 4.48
N GLU A 172 -18.97 11.00 4.70
CA GLU A 172 -19.92 10.45 5.69
C GLU A 172 -19.59 10.91 7.11
N LEU A 173 -18.32 10.86 7.51
CA LEU A 173 -17.87 11.29 8.82
C LEU A 173 -18.08 12.79 9.04
N ALA A 174 -17.81 13.61 8.01
CA ALA A 174 -18.08 15.05 8.06
C ALA A 174 -19.58 15.34 8.21
N ALA A 175 -20.43 14.65 7.45
CA ALA A 175 -21.88 14.78 7.56
C ALA A 175 -22.39 14.35 8.95
N ARG A 176 -21.89 13.21 9.47
CA ARG A 176 -22.23 12.74 10.81
C ARG A 176 -21.77 13.72 11.89
N LYS A 177 -20.58 14.30 11.76
CA LYS A 177 -20.06 15.33 12.69
C LYS A 177 -20.98 16.55 12.71
N LEU A 178 -21.36 17.09 11.55
CA LEU A 178 -22.27 18.22 11.44
C LEU A 178 -23.66 17.90 12.04
N ALA A 179 -24.18 16.69 11.81
CA ALA A 179 -25.45 16.26 12.39
C ALA A 179 -25.40 16.18 13.92
N VAL A 180 -24.30 15.66 14.48
CA VAL A 180 -24.08 15.61 15.94
C VAL A 180 -23.94 17.02 16.52
N GLU A 181 -23.20 17.92 15.86
CA GLU A 181 -23.03 19.31 16.28
C GLU A 181 -24.36 20.09 16.23
N ALA A 182 -25.17 19.89 15.19
CA ALA A 182 -26.50 20.49 15.08
C ALA A 182 -27.47 19.95 16.15
N ALA A 183 -27.41 18.66 16.47
CA ALA A 183 -28.24 18.02 17.49
C ALA A 183 -27.83 18.37 18.92
N ALA A 184 -26.56 18.73 19.17
CA ALA A 184 -26.05 19.03 20.50
C ALA A 184 -26.62 20.32 21.11
N GLY A 185 -27.17 21.24 20.30
CA GLY A 185 -27.65 22.54 20.77
C GLY A 185 -26.60 23.35 21.56
N PRO A 186 -26.94 24.53 22.10
CA PRO A 186 -25.98 25.37 22.83
C PRO A 186 -25.63 24.86 24.24
N VAL A 187 -26.21 23.76 24.71
CA VAL A 187 -26.07 23.32 26.11
C VAL A 187 -25.39 21.96 26.18
N ASN A 188 -24.12 21.97 26.56
CA ASN A 188 -23.37 20.76 26.85
C ASN A 188 -24.06 20.00 28.01
N PRO A 189 -24.55 18.77 27.80
CA PRO A 189 -25.31 18.03 28.81
C PRO A 189 -24.52 17.76 30.09
N VAL A 190 -23.18 17.65 30.00
CA VAL A 190 -22.28 17.54 31.16
C VAL A 190 -22.23 18.86 31.93
N GLN A 191 -22.18 20.00 31.23
CA GLN A 191 -22.20 21.32 31.88
C GLN A 191 -23.56 21.58 32.54
N ALA A 192 -24.67 21.17 31.91
CA ALA A 192 -26.00 21.27 32.51
C ALA A 192 -26.18 20.34 33.73
N ALA A 193 -25.51 19.18 33.75
CA ALA A 193 -25.48 18.28 34.90
C ALA A 193 -24.62 18.86 36.05
N LEU A 194 -23.45 19.41 35.73
CA LEU A 194 -22.57 20.07 36.70
C LEU A 194 -23.20 21.31 37.33
N ALA A 195 -23.91 22.14 36.55
CA ALA A 195 -24.62 23.31 37.06
C ALA A 195 -25.71 22.91 38.07
N ARG A 196 -26.48 21.85 37.77
CA ARG A 196 -27.50 21.31 38.68
C ARG A 196 -26.90 20.74 39.97
N ALA A 197 -25.74 20.08 39.89
CA ALA A 197 -25.04 19.56 41.06
C ALA A 197 -24.52 20.68 41.97
N ARG A 198 -23.98 21.77 41.40
CA ARG A 198 -23.51 22.94 42.16
C ARG A 198 -24.65 23.69 42.84
N ALA A 199 -25.80 23.83 42.17
CA ALA A 199 -26.98 24.48 42.75
C ALA A 199 -27.49 23.73 44.01
N LYS A 200 -27.50 22.40 43.99
CA LYS A 200 -27.88 21.56 45.15
C LYS A 200 -26.90 21.64 46.33
N GLN A 201 -25.65 22.03 46.09
CA GLN A 201 -24.64 22.19 47.16
C GLN A 201 -24.69 23.57 47.83
N GLN A 202 -25.39 24.53 47.24
CA GLN A 202 -25.52 25.90 47.73
C GLN A 202 -26.83 26.15 48.49
N GLU A 203 -27.75 25.18 48.52
CA GLU A 203 -28.92 25.24 49.42
C GLU A 203 -28.45 25.09 50.88
N PRO A 204 -28.76 26.05 51.77
CA PRO A 204 -28.35 25.98 53.16
C PRO A 204 -29.02 24.79 53.84
N LYS A 205 -28.20 23.96 54.48
CA LYS A 205 -28.67 22.82 55.27
C LYS A 205 -29.47 23.35 56.47
N PRO A 206 -30.67 22.78 56.77
CA PRO A 206 -31.56 23.26 57.81
C PRO A 206 -30.95 23.19 59.21
#